data_AF-A0A365ZG17-F1
#
_entry.id   AF-A0A365ZG17-F1
#
_cell.length_a   1.000
_cell.length_b   1.000
_cell.length_c   1.000
_cell.angle_alpha   90.00
_cell.angle_beta   90.00
_cell.angle_gamma   90.00
#
_symmetry.space_group_name_H-M   'P 1'
#
loop_
_entity.id
_entity.type
_entity.pdbx_description
1 polymer ?
#
loop_
_entity_poly.entity_id
_entity_poly.type
_entity_poly.pdbx_seq_one_letter_code
_entity_poly.pdbx_strand_id
1 'polypeptide(L)'
;MKLSDEEDLFIRAAAKAAGMSVPSFLVASAMSAQTTPGMSVAQREAMAAEILGASRLLRRAGDNLNRLTRIAQVTGEVPPEVPAATRALQTYLKRFDDVVATLDPRRNGAP
;
A
#
# COMPACT_ATOMS: atom_id res chain seq x y z
N MET A 1 -16.36 10.62 -29.39
CA MET A 1 -15.01 10.86 -28.83
C MET A 1 -14.00 10.32 -29.83
N LYS A 2 -12.93 11.05 -30.12
CA LYS A 2 -11.87 10.58 -31.01
C LYS A 2 -10.70 10.16 -30.14
N LEU A 3 -10.34 8.89 -30.17
CA LEU A 3 -9.18 8.35 -29.46
C LEU A 3 -7.92 8.69 -30.25
N SER A 4 -6.82 8.93 -29.56
CA SER A 4 -5.51 8.87 -30.18
C SER A 4 -5.19 7.43 -30.61
N ASP A 5 -4.25 7.28 -31.55
CA ASP A 5 -3.85 5.97 -32.04
C ASP A 5 -3.26 5.08 -30.93
N GLU A 6 -2.59 5.70 -29.94
CA GLU A 6 -2.06 5.00 -28.76
C GLU A 6 -3.19 4.48 -27.84
N GLU A 7 -4.21 5.31 -27.60
CA GLU A 7 -5.36 4.92 -26.77
C GLU A 7 -6.20 3.82 -27.45
N ASP A 8 -6.40 3.89 -28.77
CA ASP A 8 -7.12 2.86 -29.53
C ASP A 8 -6.37 1.52 -29.50
N LEU A 9 -5.04 1.56 -29.68
CA LEU A 9 -4.20 0.37 -29.59
C LEU A 9 -4.26 -0.29 -28.21
N PHE A 10 -4.17 0.53 -27.15
CA PHE A 10 -4.25 0.07 -25.77
C PHE A 10 -5.60 -0.61 -25.47
N ILE A 11 -6.72 0.04 -25.85
CA ILE A 11 -8.07 -0.49 -25.61
C ILE A 11 -8.29 -1.81 -26.37
N ARG A 12 -7.82 -1.91 -27.62
CA ARG A 12 -7.92 -3.16 -28.40
C ARG A 12 -7.13 -4.30 -27.78
N ALA A 13 -5.92 -4.02 -27.29
CA ALA A 13 -5.10 -5.02 -26.63
C ALA A 13 -5.76 -5.53 -25.33
N ALA A 14 -6.30 -4.62 -24.52
CA ALA A 14 -7.01 -4.95 -23.29
C ALA A 14 -8.30 -5.75 -23.55
N ALA A 15 -9.11 -5.34 -24.54
CA ALA A 15 -10.33 -6.06 -24.93
C ALA A 15 -10.02 -7.48 -25.42
N LYS A 16 -8.97 -7.63 -26.25
CA LYS A 16 -8.50 -8.95 -26.72
C LYS A 16 -8.05 -9.83 -25.56
N ALA A 17 -7.29 -9.30 -24.61
CA ALA A 17 -6.84 -10.05 -23.43
C ALA A 17 -8.01 -10.51 -22.55
N ALA A 18 -9.08 -9.71 -22.50
CA ALA A 18 -10.32 -10.05 -21.79
C ALA A 18 -11.24 -10.99 -22.58
N GLY A 19 -10.90 -11.38 -23.82
CA GLY A 19 -11.77 -12.19 -24.68
C GLY A 19 -13.05 -11.48 -25.11
N MET A 20 -13.05 -10.14 -25.11
CA MET A 20 -14.23 -9.31 -25.36
C MET A 20 -14.09 -8.51 -26.66
N SER A 21 -15.24 -8.14 -27.24
CA SER A 21 -15.26 -7.06 -28.23
C SER A 21 -14.91 -5.73 -27.56
N VAL A 22 -14.34 -4.78 -28.31
CA VAL A 22 -14.01 -3.44 -27.79
C VAL A 22 -15.25 -2.75 -27.17
N PRO A 23 -16.43 -2.72 -27.80
CA PRO A 23 -17.63 -2.15 -27.19
C PRO A 23 -18.04 -2.84 -25.88
N SER A 24 -18.05 -4.18 -25.85
CA SER A 24 -18.39 -4.94 -24.63
C SER A 24 -17.40 -4.68 -23.51
N PHE A 25 -16.11 -4.60 -23.83
CA PHE A 25 -15.05 -4.28 -22.89
C PHE A 25 -15.21 -2.88 -22.29
N LEU A 26 -15.53 -1.88 -23.11
CA LEU A 26 -15.75 -0.51 -22.64
C LEU A 26 -16.97 -0.40 -21.72
N VAL A 27 -18.08 -1.06 -22.08
CA VAL A 27 -19.28 -1.10 -21.23
C VAL A 27 -18.99 -1.82 -19.91
N ALA A 28 -18.35 -2.99 -19.96
CA ALA A 28 -17.97 -3.73 -18.75
C ALA A 28 -17.02 -2.92 -17.86
N SER A 29 -16.04 -2.23 -18.46
CA SER A 29 -15.10 -1.37 -17.73
C SER A 29 -15.80 -0.16 -17.11
N ALA A 30 -16.73 0.48 -17.81
CA ALA A 30 -17.52 1.59 -17.29
C ALA A 30 -18.45 1.16 -16.15
N MET A 31 -19.12 0.01 -16.30
CA MET A 31 -19.95 -0.57 -15.24
C MET A 31 -19.11 -0.95 -14.01
N SER A 32 -17.95 -1.58 -14.23
CA SER A 32 -17.02 -1.93 -13.16
C SER A 32 -16.47 -0.70 -12.45
N ALA A 33 -16.12 0.36 -13.19
CA ALA A 33 -15.69 1.63 -12.61
C ALA A 33 -16.80 2.31 -11.79
N GLN A 34 -18.07 2.06 -12.12
CA GLN A 34 -19.23 2.55 -11.38
C GLN A 34 -19.52 1.72 -10.10
N THR A 35 -19.28 0.41 -10.12
CA THR A 35 -19.54 -0.48 -8.97
C THR A 35 -18.38 -0.58 -7.99
N THR A 36 -17.15 -0.50 -8.50
CA THR A 36 -15.92 -0.52 -7.72
C THR A 36 -15.01 0.57 -8.26
N PRO A 37 -15.12 1.82 -7.76
CA PRO A 37 -14.26 2.91 -8.20
C PRO A 37 -12.80 2.51 -8.02
N GLY A 38 -12.07 2.41 -9.14
CA GLY A 38 -10.62 2.32 -9.07
C GLY A 38 -10.06 3.54 -8.35
N MET A 39 -8.92 3.38 -7.70
CA MET A 39 -8.28 4.46 -6.98
C MET A 39 -7.94 5.63 -7.93
N SER A 40 -8.30 6.86 -7.55
CA SER A 40 -7.93 8.05 -8.31
C SER A 40 -6.40 8.27 -8.27
N VAL A 41 -5.87 9.11 -9.16
CA VAL A 41 -4.44 9.50 -9.13
C VAL A 41 -4.07 10.09 -7.76
N ALA A 42 -4.89 11.02 -7.26
CA ALA A 42 -4.67 11.64 -5.94
C ALA A 42 -4.72 10.62 -4.80
N GLN A 43 -5.62 9.63 -4.86
CA GLN A 43 -5.67 8.55 -3.87
C GLN A 43 -4.43 7.64 -3.95
N ARG A 44 -3.92 7.35 -5.16
CA ARG A 44 -2.66 6.61 -5.33
C ARG A 44 -1.46 7.37 -4.77
N GLU A 45 -1.38 8.67 -5.00
CA GLU A 45 -0.29 9.51 -4.47
C GLU A 45 -0.34 9.62 -2.95
N ALA A 46 -1.53 9.81 -2.37
CA ALA A 46 -1.72 9.81 -0.92
C ALA A 46 -1.28 8.47 -0.31
N MET A 47 -1.62 7.36 -0.96
CA MET A 47 -1.19 6.03 -0.55
C MET A 47 0.33 5.84 -0.63
N ALA A 48 0.95 6.29 -1.73
CA ALA A 48 2.40 6.23 -1.87
C ALA A 48 3.10 7.05 -0.77
N ALA A 49 2.54 8.22 -0.42
CA ALA A 49 3.06 9.04 0.67
C ALA A 49 2.95 8.34 2.04
N GLU A 50 1.82 7.67 2.32
CA GLU A 50 1.64 6.85 3.52
C GLU A 50 2.66 5.70 3.59
N ILE A 51 2.85 4.95 2.49
CA ILE A 51 3.84 3.85 2.41
C ILE A 51 5.28 4.36 2.61
N LEU A 52 5.61 5.53 2.06
CA LEU A 52 6.92 6.15 2.25
C LEU A 52 7.11 6.68 3.68
N GLY A 53 6.06 7.24 4.29
CA GLY A 53 6.06 7.63 5.70
C GLY A 53 6.29 6.42 6.60
N ALA A 54 5.59 5.34 6.30
CA ALA A 54 5.71 4.04 6.91
C ALA A 54 7.14 3.49 6.86
N SER A 55 7.72 3.41 5.67
CA SER A 55 9.09 2.92 5.45
C SER A 55 10.14 3.72 6.22
N ARG A 56 9.95 5.04 6.36
CA ARG A 56 10.85 5.92 7.13
C ARG A 56 10.79 5.64 8.63
N LEU A 57 9.63 5.29 9.16
CA LEU A 57 9.47 4.95 10.58
C LEU A 57 10.06 3.57 10.90
N LEU A 58 9.84 2.56 10.04
CA LEU A 58 10.49 1.25 10.18
C LEU A 58 12.00 1.35 10.17
N ARG A 59 12.57 2.15 9.27
CA ARG A 59 14.02 2.39 9.23
C ARG A 59 14.52 2.97 10.56
N ARG A 60 13.85 4.00 11.09
CA ARG A 60 14.20 4.59 12.40
C ARG A 60 14.09 3.59 13.55
N ALA A 61 13.07 2.73 13.53
CA ALA A 61 12.94 1.68 14.54
C ALA A 61 14.08 0.65 14.44
N GLY A 62 14.43 0.22 13.22
CA GLY A 62 15.58 -0.66 12.98
C GLY A 62 16.91 -0.04 13.42
N ASP A 63 17.13 1.24 13.14
CA ASP A 63 18.32 1.97 13.60
C ASP A 63 18.40 2.04 15.13
N ASN A 64 17.27 2.28 15.79
CA ASN A 64 17.19 2.31 17.25
C ASN A 64 17.49 0.91 17.84
N LEU A 65 16.86 -0.14 17.31
CA LEU A 65 17.12 -1.51 17.75
C LEU A 65 18.60 -1.88 17.56
N ASN A 66 19.19 -1.56 16.41
CA ASN A 66 20.61 -1.80 16.14
C ASN A 66 21.54 -1.08 17.13
N ARG A 67 21.22 0.18 17.48
CA ARG A 67 21.98 0.93 18.51
C ARG A 67 21.87 0.26 19.88
N LEU A 68 20.66 -0.17 20.26
CA LEU A 68 20.41 -0.80 21.55
C LEU A 68 21.08 -2.17 21.67
N THR A 69 21.06 -2.97 20.60
CA THR A 69 21.82 -4.23 20.54
C THR A 69 23.32 -3.98 20.73
N ARG A 70 23.87 -2.95 20.09
CA ARG A 70 25.29 -2.61 20.25
C ARG A 70 25.62 -2.19 21.68
N ILE A 71 24.78 -1.37 22.32
CA ILE A 71 24.96 -1.00 23.72
C ILE A 71 24.93 -2.25 24.60
N ALA A 72 23.92 -3.11 24.43
CA ALA A 72 23.78 -4.33 25.21
C ALA A 72 24.95 -5.32 25.04
N GLN A 73 25.51 -5.43 23.84
CA GLN A 73 26.71 -6.23 23.59
C GLN A 73 27.95 -5.68 24.31
N VAL A 74 28.05 -4.36 24.46
CA VAL A 74 29.17 -3.69 25.14
C VAL A 74 29.02 -3.72 26.66
N THR A 75 27.81 -3.50 27.17
CA THR A 75 27.54 -3.37 28.61
C THR A 75 27.16 -4.69 29.27
N GLY A 76 26.71 -5.68 28.49
CA GLY A 76 26.09 -6.90 29.02
C GLY A 76 24.67 -6.67 29.58
N GLU A 77 24.14 -5.45 29.46
CA GLU A 77 22.86 -5.04 30.04
C GLU A 77 21.90 -4.55 28.97
N VAL A 78 20.61 -4.82 29.12
CA VAL A 78 19.58 -4.30 28.21
C VAL A 78 19.26 -2.86 28.60
N PRO A 79 19.48 -1.87 27.71
CA PRO A 79 19.22 -0.47 28.06
C PRO A 79 17.74 -0.21 28.35
N PRO A 80 17.40 0.67 29.31
CA PRO A 80 16.01 0.99 29.65
C PRO A 80 15.21 1.63 28.50
N GLU A 81 15.88 2.09 27.45
CA GLU A 81 15.29 2.61 26.23
C GLU A 81 14.70 1.52 25.32
N VAL A 82 15.08 0.24 25.50
CA VAL A 82 14.56 -0.89 24.71
C VAL A 82 13.04 -1.01 24.80
N PRO A 83 12.40 -1.03 25.99
CA PRO A 83 10.95 -0.99 26.11
C PRO A 83 10.28 0.18 25.36
N ALA A 84 10.91 1.36 25.34
CA ALA A 84 10.35 2.52 24.63
C ALA A 84 10.43 2.34 23.11
N ALA A 85 11.55 1.85 22.58
CA ALA A 85 11.71 1.54 21.16
C ALA A 85 10.72 0.46 20.70
N THR A 86 10.54 -0.60 21.50
CA THR A 86 9.58 -1.68 21.21
C THR A 86 8.13 -1.18 21.18
N ARG A 87 7.72 -0.33 22.14
CA ARG A 87 6.38 0.29 22.14
C ARG A 87 6.13 1.19 20.93
N ALA A 88 7.15 1.95 20.52
CA ALA A 88 7.07 2.78 19.32
C ALA A 88 6.88 1.93 18.06
N LEU A 89 7.61 0.81 17.95
CA LEU A 89 7.47 -0.14 16.85
C LEU A 89 6.07 -0.78 16.83
N GLN A 90 5.55 -1.23 17.97
CA GLN A 90 4.21 -1.82 18.07
C GLN A 90 3.10 -0.83 17.67
N THR A 91 3.17 0.41 18.16
CA THR A 91 2.22 1.48 17.79
C THR A 91 2.21 1.72 16.29
N TYR A 92 3.41 1.68 15.69
CA TYR A 92 3.59 1.92 14.28
C TYR A 92 3.07 0.75 13.42
N LEU A 93 3.38 -0.50 13.79
CA LEU A 93 2.84 -1.69 13.12
C LEU A 93 1.31 -1.70 13.14
N LYS A 94 0.71 -1.36 14.28
CA LYS A 94 -0.76 -1.24 14.38
C LYS A 94 -1.32 -0.22 13.38
N ARG A 95 -0.72 0.97 13.28
CA ARG A 95 -1.16 1.99 12.31
C ARG A 95 -1.03 1.51 10.86
N PHE A 96 0.04 0.78 10.57
CA PHE A 96 0.23 0.19 9.24
C PHE A 96 -0.86 -0.85 8.94
N ASP A 97 -1.16 -1.73 9.88
CA ASP A 97 -2.25 -2.71 9.75
C ASP A 97 -3.61 -2.03 9.56
N ASP A 98 -3.90 -0.97 10.33
CA ASP A 98 -5.12 -0.17 10.19
C ASP A 98 -5.21 0.45 8.77
N VAL A 99 -4.10 0.93 8.20
CA VAL A 99 -4.07 1.42 6.81
C VAL A 99 -4.29 0.29 5.82
N VAL A 100 -3.55 -0.83 5.91
CA VAL A 100 -3.73 -1.97 4.99
C VAL A 100 -5.17 -2.50 5.01
N ALA A 101 -5.79 -2.54 6.20
CA ALA A 101 -7.20 -2.88 6.39
C ALA A 101 -8.17 -1.99 5.59
N THR A 102 -7.88 -0.68 5.48
CA THR A 102 -8.71 0.22 4.66
C THR A 102 -8.56 -0.02 3.16
N LEU A 103 -7.45 -0.64 2.74
CA LEU A 103 -7.14 -0.87 1.32
C LEU A 103 -7.63 -2.22 0.83
N ASP A 104 -7.73 -3.20 1.72
CA ASP A 104 -8.29 -4.53 1.43
C ASP A 104 -9.29 -4.94 2.52
N PRO A 105 -10.56 -4.52 2.38
CA PRO A 105 -11.61 -4.83 3.37
C PRO A 105 -11.83 -6.34 3.56
N ARG A 106 -11.50 -7.16 2.54
CA ARG A 106 -11.66 -8.63 2.56
C ARG A 106 -10.64 -9.30 3.49
N ARG A 107 -9.53 -8.62 3.77
CA ARG A 107 -8.46 -9.12 4.63
C ARG A 107 -8.82 -9.12 6.12
N ASN A 108 -9.89 -8.42 6.51
CA ASN A 108 -10.39 -8.33 7.89
C ASN A 108 -11.56 -9.28 8.21
N GLY A 109 -11.91 -10.20 7.31
CA GLY A 109 -12.95 -11.20 7.59
C GLY A 109 -14.38 -10.66 7.65
N ALA A 110 -14.69 -9.56 6.94
CA ALA A 110 -16.07 -9.24 6.61
C ALA A 110 -16.53 -10.09 5.40
N PRO A 111 -17.80 -10.57 5.38
CA PRO A 111 -18.31 -11.48 4.35
C PRO A 111 -18.27 -10.89 2.93
#